data_AF-A0A851DKC0-F1
#
_entry.id   AF-A0A851DKC0-F1
#
_cell.length_a   1.000
_cell.length_b   1.000
_cell.length_c   1.000
_cell.angle_alpha   90.00
_cell.angle_beta   90.00
_cell.angle_gamma   90.00
#
_symmetry.space_group_name_H-M   'P 1'
#
loop_
_entity.id
_entity.type
_entity.pdbx_description
1 polymer ?
#
loop_
_entity_poly.entity_id
_entity_poly.type
_entity_poly.pdbx_seq_one_letter_code
_entity_poly.pdbx_strand_id
1 'polypeptide(L)'
;KEEVEDNTDADMEGALIARDRVGVQDFVLLDSHTSEAAFLNNLRKRYQENLIYTYIGTLLVSVNPYKELDIYTVTQMQLYRGVNFFELPPHLYAIADNAYRVMCSEYNNHFILISGESGAGKTEASKKILQYYAVTCPTTEQLQIVRDRLLLSNPVLEAFGNAKTLRNDNSSRFGKYMDIQFDFKGAPVGGHILSYLIEKSRVVHQNHGERNFHIFYQLLEGGDKDLLCWLGLERNPQKYAYLIQGRCAKVFSINDKNDWKIVRKAFSIIDFSERDIEHLFGIVASVLHFGNIQFEEDSNGHAIIRDGTQIKWISKLLGVHLSILQEALTHRKIEARSEEVLSPLNVDLAFCARDAVAKAIYGRTFTWLVNKINGSLANKDSTRKTVIGLLDIYGFEVLDTNSFEQFCINYCNEKLQQLLIEMTLKAEQEEYELEGIEWEPIPYFNNKIICDLVEQKHKGIISILDEECLRPGEATDLSFLEKLEEKVGDHAHFVTRKLADQRTRKSIDWVDFRLLHYAGEVTYCAVGFLEKNNDLLYRNLKEVLCNSKNGIMRDCFLLSELDNRRRPETVATQFKNSLTSLIEILMSKEPSYVRCIKPNENKEPGK
;
A
#
# COMPACT_ATOMS: atom_id res chain seq x y z
N LYS A 1 2.72 15.65 -58.72
CA LYS A 1 2.58 14.61 -57.66
C LYS A 1 3.30 15.04 -56.37
N GLU A 2 3.51 16.33 -56.15
CA GLU A 2 4.24 16.90 -55.00
C GLU A 2 3.38 17.89 -54.18
N GLU A 3 2.05 17.70 -54.17
CA GLU A 3 1.13 18.57 -53.39
C GLU A 3 0.24 17.78 -52.41
N VAL A 4 0.64 16.56 -52.02
CA VAL A 4 -0.19 15.69 -51.15
C VAL A 4 0.46 15.37 -49.80
N GLU A 5 1.72 15.71 -49.56
CA GLU A 5 2.40 15.41 -48.28
C GLU A 5 2.35 16.55 -47.25
N ASP A 6 2.03 17.77 -47.63
CA ASP A 6 2.05 18.93 -46.71
C ASP A 6 0.70 19.18 -45.99
N ASN A 7 -0.34 18.40 -46.30
CA ASN A 7 -1.69 18.58 -45.78
C ASN A 7 -2.06 17.64 -44.63
N THR A 8 -1.19 16.70 -44.24
CA THR A 8 -1.47 15.76 -43.13
C THR A 8 -0.95 16.23 -41.77
N ASP A 9 0.13 17.02 -41.73
CA ASP A 9 0.67 17.55 -40.47
C ASP A 9 -0.13 18.77 -39.98
N ALA A 10 -0.58 19.65 -40.89
CA ALA A 10 -1.43 20.79 -40.55
C ALA A 10 -2.83 20.40 -40.04
N ASP A 11 -3.38 19.27 -40.50
CA ASP A 11 -4.70 18.76 -40.09
C ASP A 11 -4.64 18.07 -38.71
N MET A 12 -3.47 17.52 -38.33
CA MET A 12 -3.24 16.94 -37.00
C MET A 12 -3.05 18.00 -35.92
N GLU A 13 -2.32 19.08 -36.22
CA GLU A 13 -2.16 20.25 -35.34
C GLU A 13 -3.50 20.98 -35.14
N GLY A 14 -4.29 21.12 -36.22
CA GLY A 14 -5.66 21.67 -36.15
C GLY A 14 -6.62 20.81 -35.32
N ALA A 15 -6.53 19.48 -35.39
CA ALA A 15 -7.34 18.56 -34.60
C ALA A 15 -6.92 18.51 -33.11
N LEU A 16 -5.63 18.70 -32.80
CA LEU A 16 -5.10 18.86 -31.45
C LEU A 16 -5.60 20.17 -30.82
N ILE A 17 -5.51 21.28 -31.54
CA ILE A 17 -5.99 22.60 -31.10
C ILE A 17 -7.54 22.66 -30.99
N ALA A 18 -8.27 21.87 -31.80
CA ALA A 18 -9.72 21.76 -31.67
C ALA A 18 -10.17 20.95 -30.44
N ARG A 19 -9.40 19.90 -30.06
CA ARG A 19 -9.60 19.14 -28.82
C ARG A 19 -9.31 19.95 -27.57
N ASP A 20 -8.46 20.98 -27.65
CA ASP A 20 -8.18 21.90 -26.55
C ASP A 20 -9.42 22.69 -26.08
N ARG A 21 -10.51 22.72 -26.88
CA ARG A 21 -11.77 23.41 -26.53
C ARG A 21 -12.90 22.50 -26.03
N VAL A 22 -12.61 21.23 -25.75
CA VAL A 22 -13.62 20.32 -25.20
C VAL A 22 -13.77 20.54 -23.70
N GLY A 23 -14.89 21.17 -23.32
CA GLY A 23 -15.15 21.53 -21.93
C GLY A 23 -14.16 22.56 -21.39
N VAL A 24 -14.14 22.72 -20.07
CA VAL A 24 -13.22 23.62 -19.36
C VAL A 24 -12.01 22.83 -18.90
N GLN A 25 -10.81 23.35 -19.16
CA GLN A 25 -9.54 22.71 -18.80
C GLN A 25 -9.17 22.88 -17.32
N ASP A 26 -9.66 23.94 -16.68
CA ASP A 26 -9.51 24.21 -15.25
C ASP A 26 -10.88 24.49 -14.61
N PHE A 27 -11.23 23.74 -13.57
CA PHE A 27 -12.50 23.88 -12.86
C PHE A 27 -12.66 25.22 -12.14
N VAL A 28 -11.57 25.96 -11.86
CA VAL A 28 -11.64 27.33 -11.33
C VAL A 28 -12.38 28.26 -12.30
N LEU A 29 -12.33 27.96 -13.61
CA LEU A 29 -12.99 28.73 -14.67
C LEU A 29 -14.41 28.24 -14.97
N LEU A 30 -14.97 27.31 -14.18
CA LEU A 30 -16.31 26.79 -14.39
C LEU A 30 -17.36 27.77 -13.85
N ASP A 31 -18.19 28.35 -14.73
CA ASP A 31 -19.21 29.36 -14.35
C ASP A 31 -20.14 28.91 -13.20
N SER A 32 -20.48 27.62 -13.16
CA SER A 32 -21.30 27.00 -12.10
C SER A 32 -20.45 26.14 -11.15
N HIS A 33 -19.37 26.71 -10.62
CA HIS A 33 -18.38 26.02 -9.79
C HIS A 33 -18.93 25.33 -8.53
N THR A 34 -20.07 25.78 -7.98
CA THR A 34 -20.74 25.15 -6.83
C THR A 34 -21.65 23.97 -7.20
N SER A 35 -21.92 23.75 -8.49
CA SER A 35 -22.82 22.69 -8.96
C SER A 35 -22.07 21.40 -9.25
N GLU A 36 -22.30 20.38 -8.43
CA GLU A 36 -21.77 19.02 -8.65
C GLU A 36 -22.14 18.49 -10.04
N ALA A 37 -23.36 18.76 -10.50
CA ALA A 37 -23.82 18.34 -11.82
C ALA A 37 -23.01 19.00 -12.95
N ALA A 38 -22.64 20.29 -12.80
CA ALA A 38 -21.80 20.97 -13.79
C ALA A 38 -20.38 20.38 -13.82
N PHE A 39 -19.82 20.09 -12.64
CA PHE A 39 -18.51 19.46 -12.48
C PHE A 39 -18.45 18.09 -13.17
N LEU A 40 -19.42 17.21 -12.87
CA LEU A 40 -19.53 15.87 -13.47
C LEU A 40 -19.77 15.93 -14.97
N ASN A 41 -20.60 16.88 -15.45
CA ASN A 41 -20.84 17.06 -16.88
C ASN A 41 -19.58 17.48 -17.63
N ASN A 42 -18.72 18.33 -17.05
CA ASN A 42 -17.46 18.71 -17.67
C ASN A 42 -16.50 17.51 -17.78
N LEU A 43 -16.32 16.76 -16.69
CA LEU A 43 -15.51 15.53 -16.71
C LEU A 43 -16.01 14.55 -17.76
N ARG A 44 -17.33 14.33 -17.84
CA ARG A 44 -17.94 13.42 -18.82
C ARG A 44 -17.67 13.85 -20.26
N LYS A 45 -17.85 15.14 -20.59
CA LYS A 45 -17.56 15.67 -21.94
C LYS A 45 -16.11 15.47 -22.34
N ARG A 46 -15.17 15.76 -21.43
CA ARG A 46 -13.72 15.59 -21.65
C ARG A 46 -13.34 14.12 -21.81
N TYR A 47 -13.86 13.26 -20.94
CA TYR A 47 -13.61 11.82 -20.96
C TYR A 47 -14.07 11.15 -22.26
N GLN A 48 -15.22 11.57 -22.80
CA GLN A 48 -15.73 11.08 -24.09
C GLN A 48 -14.78 11.34 -25.26
N GLU A 49 -14.00 12.43 -25.20
CA GLU A 49 -12.98 12.78 -26.20
C GLU A 49 -11.59 12.23 -25.86
N ASN A 50 -11.49 11.34 -24.87
CA ASN A 50 -10.24 10.76 -24.34
C ASN A 50 -9.32 11.78 -23.63
N LEU A 51 -9.87 12.93 -23.19
CA LEU A 51 -9.16 13.89 -22.36
C LEU A 51 -9.36 13.54 -20.90
N ILE A 52 -8.41 12.78 -20.34
CA ILE A 52 -8.51 12.23 -18.99
C ILE A 52 -8.01 13.16 -17.88
N TYR A 53 -7.41 14.28 -18.25
CA TYR A 53 -6.77 15.22 -17.35
C TYR A 53 -7.51 16.55 -17.31
N THR A 54 -7.72 17.12 -16.12
CA THR A 54 -8.36 18.44 -15.92
C THR A 54 -7.78 19.07 -14.66
N TYR A 55 -7.53 20.38 -14.65
CA TYR A 55 -7.00 21.09 -13.49
C TYR A 55 -8.10 21.56 -12.53
N ILE A 56 -7.72 21.72 -11.26
CA ILE A 56 -8.39 22.56 -10.26
C ILE A 56 -7.27 23.45 -9.70
N GLY A 57 -7.01 24.59 -10.34
CA GLY A 57 -5.81 25.37 -10.06
C GLY A 57 -4.54 24.53 -10.25
N THR A 58 -3.75 24.35 -9.19
CA THR A 58 -2.52 23.53 -9.21
C THR A 58 -2.75 22.02 -9.05
N LEU A 59 -3.97 21.59 -8.70
CA LEU A 59 -4.31 20.17 -8.57
C LEU A 59 -4.70 19.57 -9.92
N LEU A 60 -4.25 18.34 -10.19
CA LEU A 60 -4.59 17.61 -11.40
C LEU A 60 -5.60 16.49 -11.11
N VAL A 61 -6.77 16.53 -11.77
CA VAL A 61 -7.73 15.43 -11.80
C VAL A 61 -7.37 14.47 -12.94
N SER A 62 -7.31 13.17 -12.65
CA SER A 62 -6.97 12.10 -13.59
C SER A 62 -8.07 11.04 -13.61
N VAL A 63 -8.75 10.84 -14.74
CA VAL A 63 -9.81 9.82 -14.87
C VAL A 63 -9.27 8.59 -15.57
N ASN A 64 -9.39 7.40 -14.97
CA ASN A 64 -8.82 6.18 -15.55
C ASN A 64 -9.47 5.84 -16.92
N PRO A 65 -8.73 5.76 -18.04
CA PRO A 65 -9.31 5.41 -19.33
C PRO A 65 -9.67 3.93 -19.51
N TYR A 66 -9.12 3.03 -18.68
CA TYR A 66 -9.18 1.56 -18.87
C TYR A 66 -8.72 1.06 -20.24
N LYS A 67 -7.94 1.89 -20.95
CA LYS A 67 -7.29 1.57 -22.23
C LYS A 67 -5.99 2.38 -22.33
N GLU A 68 -5.09 1.92 -23.18
CA GLU A 68 -3.89 2.70 -23.50
C GLU A 68 -4.26 3.89 -24.38
N LEU A 69 -3.65 5.04 -24.07
CA LEU A 69 -3.77 6.28 -24.83
C LEU A 69 -2.36 6.72 -25.24
N ASP A 70 -2.22 7.22 -26.47
CA ASP A 70 -0.93 7.67 -27.04
C ASP A 70 -0.49 9.05 -26.53
N ILE A 71 -0.63 9.29 -25.22
CA ILE A 71 -0.29 10.56 -24.55
C ILE A 71 1.01 10.48 -23.72
N TYR A 72 1.57 9.27 -23.56
CA TYR A 72 2.79 9.02 -22.78
C TYR A 72 4.00 8.70 -23.67
N THR A 73 4.13 9.42 -24.79
CA THR A 73 5.23 9.25 -25.74
C THR A 73 6.42 10.14 -25.40
N VAL A 74 7.61 9.81 -25.92
CA VAL A 74 8.81 10.64 -25.74
C VAL A 74 8.60 12.05 -26.34
N THR A 75 7.86 12.16 -27.44
CA THR A 75 7.48 13.44 -28.05
C THR A 75 6.68 14.30 -27.07
N GLN A 76 5.68 13.71 -26.40
CA GLN A 76 4.92 14.42 -25.36
C GLN A 76 5.78 14.81 -24.16
N MET A 77 6.74 13.97 -23.75
CA MET A 77 7.67 14.34 -22.69
C MET A 77 8.51 15.58 -23.06
N GLN A 78 8.96 15.70 -24.31
CA GLN A 78 9.70 16.90 -24.75
C GLN A 78 8.79 18.13 -24.88
N LEU A 79 7.53 17.96 -25.26
CA LEU A 79 6.58 19.06 -25.38
C LEU A 79 6.36 19.76 -24.03
N TYR A 80 6.19 19.00 -22.95
CA TYR A 80 5.95 19.54 -21.61
C TYR A 80 7.23 19.99 -20.86
N ARG A 81 8.41 19.72 -21.43
CA ARG A 81 9.68 19.98 -20.76
C ARG A 81 10.03 21.46 -20.77
N GLY A 82 10.20 22.05 -19.59
CA GLY A 82 10.65 23.43 -19.47
C GLY A 82 9.57 24.46 -19.77
N VAL A 83 8.31 24.04 -19.84
CA VAL A 83 7.16 24.91 -20.15
C VAL A 83 6.51 25.38 -18.85
N ASN A 84 6.00 26.61 -18.83
CA ASN A 84 5.33 27.09 -17.62
C ASN A 84 4.00 26.38 -17.40
N PHE A 85 3.59 26.27 -16.14
CA PHE A 85 2.30 25.72 -15.79
C PHE A 85 1.18 26.58 -16.42
N PHE A 86 0.13 25.94 -16.94
CA PHE A 86 -1.00 26.53 -17.69
C PHE A 86 -0.74 27.00 -19.14
N GLU A 87 0.49 26.99 -19.66
CA GLU A 87 0.72 27.31 -21.09
C GLU A 87 0.28 26.18 -22.03
N LEU A 88 0.26 24.95 -21.53
CA LEU A 88 -0.16 23.75 -22.25
C LEU A 88 -1.40 23.11 -21.61
N PRO A 89 -2.11 22.25 -22.37
CA PRO A 89 -3.28 21.53 -21.86
C PRO A 89 -3.00 20.71 -20.59
N PRO A 90 -4.03 20.35 -19.81
CA PRO A 90 -3.86 19.56 -18.61
C PRO A 90 -3.19 18.21 -18.88
N HIS A 91 -2.07 17.95 -18.20
CA HIS A 91 -1.35 16.70 -18.33
C HIS A 91 -0.52 16.38 -17.09
N LEU A 92 -0.29 15.09 -16.84
CA LEU A 92 0.53 14.62 -15.71
C LEU A 92 1.99 15.10 -15.79
N TYR A 93 2.53 15.24 -16.99
CA TYR A 93 3.89 15.74 -17.20
C TYR A 93 4.05 17.21 -16.81
N ALA A 94 2.99 18.03 -16.89
CA ALA A 94 3.05 19.41 -16.41
C ALA A 94 3.29 19.48 -14.89
N ILE A 95 2.62 18.62 -14.12
CA ILE A 95 2.84 18.50 -12.66
C ILE A 95 4.28 18.03 -12.37
N ALA A 96 4.74 17.02 -13.11
CA ALA A 96 6.09 16.49 -12.93
C ALA A 96 7.17 17.53 -13.26
N ASP A 97 7.04 18.24 -14.38
CA ASP A 97 7.98 19.28 -14.82
C ASP A 97 7.99 20.48 -13.87
N ASN A 98 6.81 20.94 -13.45
CA ASN A 98 6.69 22.05 -12.51
C ASN A 98 7.38 21.74 -11.19
N ALA A 99 7.09 20.58 -10.58
CA ALA A 99 7.75 20.15 -9.34
C ALA A 99 9.28 20.05 -9.49
N TYR A 100 9.76 19.56 -10.64
CA TYR A 100 11.20 19.48 -10.91
C TYR A 100 11.86 20.85 -11.11
N ARG A 101 11.23 21.74 -11.88
CA ARG A 101 11.76 23.09 -12.12
C ARG A 101 11.82 23.90 -10.84
N VAL A 102 10.75 23.93 -10.05
CA VAL A 102 10.69 24.69 -8.80
C VAL A 102 11.72 24.15 -7.80
N MET A 103 11.84 22.82 -7.69
CA MET A 103 12.91 22.20 -6.90
C MET A 103 14.31 22.67 -7.33
N CYS A 104 14.57 22.74 -8.64
CA CYS A 104 15.86 23.19 -9.17
C CYS A 104 16.11 24.69 -8.98
N SER A 105 15.08 25.55 -9.06
CA SER A 105 15.24 27.00 -8.91
C SER A 105 15.32 27.45 -7.46
N GLU A 106 14.51 26.86 -6.58
CA GLU A 106 14.36 27.29 -5.19
C GLU A 106 15.19 26.46 -4.21
N TYR A 107 15.72 25.30 -4.65
CA TYR A 107 16.45 24.36 -3.80
C TYR A 107 15.64 23.83 -2.60
N ASN A 108 14.31 23.79 -2.77
CA ASN A 108 13.35 23.24 -1.82
C ASN A 108 13.02 21.78 -2.15
N ASN A 109 12.53 21.04 -1.15
CA ASN A 109 12.09 19.66 -1.35
C ASN A 109 10.61 19.66 -1.72
N HIS A 110 10.22 18.80 -2.66
CA HIS A 110 8.83 18.69 -3.12
C HIS A 110 8.29 17.28 -2.86
N PHE A 111 6.97 17.15 -2.88
CA PHE A 111 6.32 15.85 -3.01
C PHE A 111 5.07 15.93 -3.89
N ILE A 112 4.80 14.84 -4.58
CA ILE A 112 3.58 14.65 -5.38
C ILE A 112 2.71 13.61 -4.67
N LEU A 113 1.56 14.04 -4.17
CA LEU A 113 0.55 13.17 -3.56
C LEU A 113 -0.43 12.67 -4.63
N ILE A 114 -0.46 11.36 -4.82
CA ILE A 114 -1.37 10.70 -5.74
C ILE A 114 -2.46 9.99 -4.92
N SER A 115 -3.68 10.54 -4.94
CA SER A 115 -4.81 10.04 -4.15
C SER A 115 -5.97 9.58 -5.03
N GLY A 116 -6.89 8.79 -4.50
CA GLY A 116 -8.02 8.25 -5.23
C GLY A 116 -8.39 6.83 -4.82
N GLU A 117 -9.54 6.34 -5.26
CA GLU A 117 -10.05 5.01 -4.91
C GLU A 117 -9.20 3.86 -5.49
N SER A 118 -9.39 2.64 -4.97
CA SER A 118 -8.73 1.46 -5.52
C SER A 118 -9.12 1.22 -6.99
N GLY A 119 -8.11 1.09 -7.86
CA GLY A 119 -8.31 0.95 -9.31
C GLY A 119 -8.44 2.27 -10.10
N ALA A 120 -8.30 3.43 -9.45
CA ALA A 120 -8.40 4.73 -10.11
C ALA A 120 -7.17 5.13 -10.97
N GLY A 121 -6.08 4.35 -10.95
CA GLY A 121 -4.88 4.63 -11.76
C GLY A 121 -3.69 5.26 -11.03
N LYS A 122 -3.69 5.30 -9.69
CA LYS A 122 -2.63 5.91 -8.86
C LYS A 122 -1.22 5.37 -9.17
N THR A 123 -1.07 4.05 -9.15
CA THR A 123 0.21 3.38 -9.42
C THR A 123 0.70 3.62 -10.85
N GLU A 124 -0.21 3.71 -11.83
CA GLU A 124 0.17 4.05 -13.21
C GLU A 124 0.61 5.51 -13.32
N ALA A 125 -0.08 6.45 -12.66
CA ALA A 125 0.36 7.84 -12.60
C ALA A 125 1.77 7.96 -11.97
N SER A 126 2.03 7.26 -10.86
CA SER A 126 3.36 7.20 -10.22
C SER A 126 4.44 6.70 -11.19
N LYS A 127 4.16 5.62 -11.94
CA LYS A 127 5.07 5.08 -12.97
C LYS A 127 5.33 6.08 -14.08
N LYS A 128 4.32 6.80 -14.56
CA LYS A 128 4.46 7.79 -15.64
C LYS A 128 5.28 9.00 -15.20
N ILE A 129 5.15 9.45 -13.96
CA ILE A 129 6.01 10.50 -13.40
C ILE A 129 7.46 10.03 -13.30
N LEU A 130 7.70 8.81 -12.79
CA LEU A 130 9.04 8.23 -12.74
C LEU A 130 9.67 8.10 -14.14
N GLN A 131 8.89 7.67 -15.13
CA GLN A 131 9.32 7.59 -16.53
C GLN A 131 9.65 8.96 -17.11
N TYR A 132 8.90 10.01 -16.76
CA TYR A 132 9.19 11.38 -17.17
C TYR A 132 10.58 11.81 -16.67
N TYR A 133 10.83 11.73 -15.36
CA TYR A 133 12.13 12.08 -14.78
C TYR A 133 13.27 11.23 -15.33
N ALA A 134 13.01 9.95 -15.59
CA ALA A 134 13.99 9.05 -16.20
C ALA A 134 14.44 9.49 -17.61
N VAL A 135 13.61 10.21 -18.35
CA VAL A 135 13.89 10.62 -19.73
C VAL A 135 14.33 12.09 -19.82
N THR A 136 13.75 12.98 -19.01
CA THR A 136 13.95 14.43 -19.14
C THR A 136 15.07 14.99 -18.27
N CYS A 137 15.40 14.33 -17.15
CA CYS A 137 16.45 14.81 -16.26
C CYS A 137 17.86 14.58 -16.84
N PRO A 138 18.83 15.46 -16.54
CA PRO A 138 20.22 15.27 -16.94
C PRO A 138 20.75 13.95 -16.39
N THR A 139 21.40 13.14 -17.24
CA THR A 139 21.86 11.81 -16.83
C THR A 139 23.27 11.53 -17.38
N THR A 140 24.15 10.96 -16.57
CA THR A 140 25.42 10.34 -16.98
C THR A 140 25.27 8.81 -16.98
N GLU A 141 26.18 8.05 -17.60
CA GLU A 141 26.08 6.57 -17.65
C GLU A 141 25.92 5.93 -16.26
N GLN A 142 26.59 6.45 -15.23
CA GLN A 142 26.44 5.96 -13.85
C GLN A 142 25.07 6.25 -13.25
N LEU A 143 24.43 7.35 -13.64
CA LEU A 143 23.10 7.74 -13.17
C LEU A 143 21.97 6.98 -13.90
N GLN A 144 22.24 6.45 -15.10
CA GLN A 144 21.32 5.54 -15.78
C GLN A 144 21.06 4.27 -14.95
N ILE A 145 22.07 3.77 -14.23
CA ILE A 145 21.93 2.59 -13.37
C ILE A 145 20.98 2.87 -12.20
N VAL A 146 21.13 4.01 -11.53
CA VAL A 146 20.26 4.41 -10.40
C VAL A 146 18.81 4.58 -10.87
N ARG A 147 18.63 5.21 -12.03
CA ARG A 147 17.34 5.37 -12.69
C ARG A 147 16.67 4.03 -13.02
N ASP A 148 17.43 3.12 -13.63
CA ASP A 148 16.90 1.80 -14.00
C ASP A 148 16.55 0.99 -12.76
N ARG A 149 17.32 1.11 -11.67
CA ARG A 149 16.99 0.52 -10.36
C ARG A 149 15.70 1.08 -9.78
N LEU A 150 15.48 2.40 -9.83
CA LEU A 150 14.23 3.02 -9.37
C LEU A 150 13.03 2.45 -10.14
N LEU A 151 13.10 2.40 -11.47
CA LEU A 151 12.02 1.88 -12.30
C LEU A 151 11.76 0.39 -12.09
N LEU A 152 12.82 -0.43 -12.01
CA LEU A 152 12.72 -1.88 -11.89
C LEU A 152 12.45 -2.37 -10.48
N SER A 153 12.59 -1.52 -9.47
CA SER A 153 12.13 -1.82 -8.11
C SER A 153 10.62 -2.03 -8.03
N ASN A 154 9.83 -1.36 -8.89
CA ASN A 154 8.38 -1.44 -8.89
C ASN A 154 7.85 -2.86 -9.18
N PRO A 155 8.26 -3.57 -10.26
CA PRO A 155 7.86 -4.96 -10.47
C PRO A 155 8.11 -5.88 -9.27
N VAL A 156 9.23 -5.70 -8.58
CA VAL A 156 9.58 -6.49 -7.39
C VAL A 156 8.62 -6.16 -6.23
N LEU A 157 8.41 -4.88 -5.95
CA LEU A 157 7.47 -4.46 -4.91
C LEU A 157 6.02 -4.85 -5.22
N GLU A 158 5.59 -4.78 -6.47
CA GLU A 158 4.26 -5.21 -6.91
C GLU A 158 4.09 -6.72 -6.78
N ALA A 159 5.11 -7.52 -7.10
CA ALA A 159 5.03 -8.97 -6.93
C ALA A 159 4.78 -9.38 -5.47
N PHE A 160 5.45 -8.73 -4.52
CA PHE A 160 5.35 -9.05 -3.09
C PHE A 160 4.29 -8.25 -2.33
N GLY A 161 3.84 -7.12 -2.86
CA GLY A 161 2.96 -6.18 -2.18
C GLY A 161 1.58 -6.01 -2.82
N ASN A 162 1.37 -6.50 -4.03
CA ASN A 162 0.09 -6.40 -4.72
C ASN A 162 -0.64 -7.74 -4.80
N ALA A 163 -1.96 -7.64 -4.85
CA ALA A 163 -2.85 -8.77 -5.01
C ALA A 163 -4.09 -8.39 -5.81
N LYS A 164 -4.80 -9.40 -6.33
CA LYS A 164 -6.09 -9.20 -6.99
C LYS A 164 -7.20 -9.15 -5.95
N THR A 165 -7.96 -8.06 -5.96
CA THR A 165 -9.19 -7.87 -5.18
C THR A 165 -10.41 -7.90 -6.10
N LEU A 166 -11.61 -7.75 -5.54
CA LEU A 166 -12.83 -7.59 -6.34
C LEU A 166 -12.81 -6.33 -7.20
N ARG A 167 -12.18 -5.25 -6.72
CA ARG A 167 -12.17 -3.92 -7.36
C ARG A 167 -11.01 -3.69 -8.32
N ASN A 168 -9.87 -4.33 -8.08
CA ASN A 168 -8.65 -4.11 -8.84
C ASN A 168 -7.85 -5.41 -8.97
N ASP A 169 -7.43 -5.74 -10.19
CA ASP A 169 -6.66 -6.98 -10.43
C ASP A 169 -5.21 -6.86 -9.93
N ASN A 170 -4.67 -5.64 -9.86
CA ASN A 170 -3.34 -5.36 -9.36
C ASN A 170 -3.42 -4.29 -8.25
N SER A 171 -4.06 -4.62 -7.12
CA SER A 171 -4.23 -3.70 -5.99
C SER A 171 -3.00 -3.71 -5.10
N SER A 172 -2.39 -2.55 -4.89
CA SER A 172 -1.38 -2.34 -3.84
C SER A 172 -1.98 -2.58 -2.46
N ARG A 173 -1.39 -3.49 -1.67
CA ARG A 173 -1.80 -3.82 -0.29
C ARG A 173 -0.78 -3.33 0.74
N PHE A 174 -0.03 -2.29 0.38
CA PHE A 174 0.87 -1.51 1.20
C PHE A 174 0.89 -0.07 0.65
N GLY A 175 1.19 0.89 1.51
CA GLY A 175 1.48 2.27 1.09
C GLY A 175 2.95 2.41 0.72
N LYS A 176 3.23 3.15 -0.36
CA LYS A 176 4.58 3.37 -0.86
C LYS A 176 4.86 4.87 -0.95
N TYR A 177 5.91 5.29 -0.28
CA TYR A 177 6.48 6.63 -0.45
C TYR A 177 7.89 6.49 -1.02
N MET A 178 8.17 7.17 -2.13
CA MET A 178 9.46 7.09 -2.82
C MET A 178 10.07 8.47 -2.94
N ASP A 179 11.18 8.71 -2.25
CA ASP A 179 12.03 9.87 -2.46
C ASP A 179 12.98 9.64 -3.63
N ILE A 180 12.99 10.58 -4.57
CA ILE A 180 13.99 10.67 -5.64
C ILE A 180 14.94 11.80 -5.28
N GLN A 181 16.22 11.49 -5.15
CA GLN A 181 17.25 12.45 -4.73
C GLN A 181 17.91 13.07 -5.96
N PHE A 182 18.03 14.39 -5.97
CA PHE A 182 18.66 15.16 -7.03
C PHE A 182 19.90 15.90 -6.50
N ASP A 183 20.94 15.96 -7.34
CA ASP A 183 22.10 16.82 -7.07
C ASP A 183 21.80 18.29 -7.41
N PHE A 184 22.77 19.16 -7.14
CA PHE A 184 22.68 20.60 -7.46
C PHE A 184 22.56 20.91 -8.97
N LYS A 185 22.79 19.93 -9.86
CA LYS A 185 22.61 20.07 -11.31
C LYS A 185 21.25 19.55 -11.77
N GLY A 186 20.42 19.05 -10.85
CA GLY A 186 19.12 18.43 -11.15
C GLY A 186 19.22 16.99 -11.67
N ALA A 187 20.36 16.32 -11.52
CA ALA A 187 20.51 14.94 -11.97
C ALA A 187 20.03 13.96 -10.88
N PRO A 188 19.31 12.87 -11.22
CA PRO A 188 18.81 11.90 -10.26
C PRO A 188 19.95 11.01 -9.76
N VAL A 189 20.36 11.18 -8.50
CA VAL A 189 21.56 10.55 -7.92
C VAL A 189 21.28 9.42 -6.95
N GLY A 190 20.03 9.24 -6.53
CA GLY A 190 19.65 8.19 -5.59
C GLY A 190 18.16 8.19 -5.30
N GLY A 191 17.75 7.32 -4.39
CA GLY A 191 16.39 7.34 -3.88
C GLY A 191 16.23 6.55 -2.58
N HIS A 192 15.04 6.67 -2.00
CA HIS A 192 14.67 5.97 -0.80
C HIS A 192 13.19 5.63 -0.82
N ILE A 193 12.85 4.40 -0.46
CA ILE A 193 11.48 3.87 -0.45
C ILE A 193 11.09 3.59 0.99
N LEU A 194 10.01 4.21 1.45
CA LEU A 194 9.33 3.89 2.69
C LEU A 194 8.07 3.09 2.36
N SER A 195 7.93 1.92 2.99
CA SER A 195 6.74 1.08 2.89
C SER A 195 5.93 1.15 4.18
N TYR A 196 4.61 1.30 4.04
CA TYR A 196 3.68 1.41 5.16
C TYR A 196 2.62 0.31 5.10
N LEU A 197 2.36 -0.33 6.25
CA LEU A 197 1.24 -1.25 6.48
C LEU A 197 1.01 -2.27 5.34
N ILE A 198 1.91 -3.23 5.22
CA ILE A 198 1.63 -4.42 4.40
C ILE A 198 0.49 -5.22 5.03
N GLU A 199 -0.52 -5.58 4.24
CA GLU A 199 -1.68 -6.37 4.67
C GLU A 199 -1.30 -7.83 4.94
N LYS A 200 -0.62 -8.10 6.07
CA LYS A 200 -0.08 -9.43 6.40
C LYS A 200 -1.15 -10.52 6.43
N SER A 201 -2.37 -10.21 6.86
CA SER A 201 -3.47 -11.17 6.95
C SER A 201 -3.80 -11.82 5.60
N ARG A 202 -3.58 -11.10 4.48
CA ARG A 202 -3.75 -11.65 3.13
C ARG A 202 -2.92 -12.90 2.86
N VAL A 203 -1.79 -13.06 3.54
CA VAL A 203 -0.92 -14.24 3.39
C VAL A 203 -1.66 -15.52 3.79
N VAL A 204 -2.48 -15.45 4.84
CA VAL A 204 -3.12 -16.63 5.46
C VAL A 204 -4.61 -16.71 5.23
N HIS A 205 -5.24 -15.61 4.79
CA HIS A 205 -6.67 -15.52 4.51
C HIS A 205 -6.96 -14.63 3.29
N GLN A 206 -7.85 -15.05 2.39
CA GLN A 206 -8.39 -14.20 1.32
C GLN A 206 -9.90 -14.36 1.19
N ASN A 207 -10.59 -13.23 0.94
CA ASN A 207 -12.02 -13.22 0.65
C ASN A 207 -12.33 -13.92 -0.68
N HIS A 208 -13.57 -14.40 -0.81
CA HIS A 208 -14.02 -15.05 -2.04
C HIS A 208 -13.85 -14.13 -3.26
N GLY A 209 -13.24 -14.64 -4.32
CA GLY A 209 -12.93 -13.89 -5.53
C GLY A 209 -11.60 -13.15 -5.49
N GLU A 210 -10.87 -13.14 -4.38
CA GLU A 210 -9.56 -12.49 -4.27
C GLU A 210 -8.40 -13.48 -4.42
N ARG A 211 -7.20 -12.94 -4.65
CA ARG A 211 -5.93 -13.68 -4.64
C ARG A 211 -5.09 -13.32 -3.42
N ASN A 212 -4.13 -14.20 -3.14
CA ASN A 212 -2.96 -13.87 -2.32
C ASN A 212 -2.00 -12.95 -3.14
N PHE A 213 -0.83 -12.62 -2.58
CA PHE A 213 0.18 -11.82 -3.28
C PHE A 213 0.66 -12.48 -4.58
N HIS A 214 0.94 -11.67 -5.60
CA HIS A 214 1.24 -12.17 -6.94
C HIS A 214 2.46 -13.10 -6.99
N ILE A 215 3.47 -12.87 -6.15
CA ILE A 215 4.72 -13.63 -6.13
C ILE A 215 4.50 -15.14 -5.98
N PHE A 216 3.48 -15.57 -5.23
CA PHE A 216 3.18 -17.00 -5.08
C PHE A 216 2.75 -17.63 -6.41
N TYR A 217 1.86 -16.96 -7.14
CA TYR A 217 1.37 -17.44 -8.44
C TYR A 217 2.46 -17.34 -9.52
N GLN A 218 3.23 -16.25 -9.52
CA GLN A 218 4.37 -16.05 -10.41
C GLN A 218 5.46 -17.11 -10.21
N LEU A 219 5.77 -17.48 -8.95
CA LEU A 219 6.73 -18.54 -8.64
C LEU A 219 6.26 -19.90 -9.15
N LEU A 220 4.99 -20.27 -8.89
CA LEU A 220 4.45 -21.56 -9.31
C LEU A 220 4.34 -21.66 -10.84
N GLU A 221 3.84 -20.63 -11.52
CA GLU A 221 3.64 -20.64 -12.97
C GLU A 221 4.91 -20.30 -13.77
N GLY A 222 5.79 -19.50 -13.21
CA GLY A 222 7.01 -19.04 -13.87
C GLY A 222 8.25 -19.87 -13.56
N GLY A 223 8.32 -20.47 -12.37
CA GLY A 223 9.49 -21.20 -11.88
C GLY A 223 9.81 -22.46 -12.67
N ASP A 224 11.11 -22.64 -12.95
CA ASP A 224 11.66 -23.78 -13.66
C ASP A 224 11.48 -25.07 -12.83
N LYS A 225 11.48 -26.24 -13.49
CA LYS A 225 11.26 -27.52 -12.79
C LYS A 225 12.28 -27.77 -11.69
N ASP A 226 13.55 -27.43 -11.93
CA ASP A 226 14.62 -27.63 -10.97
C ASP A 226 14.46 -26.72 -9.74
N LEU A 227 14.06 -25.47 -9.95
CA LEU A 227 13.77 -24.53 -8.87
C LEU A 227 12.59 -25.02 -8.01
N LEU A 228 11.48 -25.41 -8.65
CA LEU A 228 10.31 -25.93 -7.94
C LEU A 228 10.63 -27.21 -7.16
N CYS A 229 11.42 -28.12 -7.74
CA CYS A 229 11.89 -29.33 -7.07
C CYS A 229 12.77 -29.01 -5.85
N TRP A 230 13.69 -28.05 -5.98
CA TRP A 230 14.55 -27.61 -4.87
C TRP A 230 13.73 -27.01 -3.72
N LEU A 231 12.68 -26.25 -4.05
CA LEU A 231 11.74 -25.64 -3.12
C LEU A 231 10.72 -26.63 -2.55
N GLY A 232 10.61 -27.85 -3.07
CA GLY A 232 9.57 -28.80 -2.67
C GLY A 232 8.16 -28.42 -3.11
N LEU A 233 8.04 -27.56 -4.13
CA LEU A 233 6.78 -27.04 -4.62
C LEU A 233 6.25 -27.82 -5.83
N GLU A 234 4.96 -28.08 -5.80
CA GLU A 234 4.17 -28.50 -6.94
C GLU A 234 3.52 -27.31 -7.63
N ARG A 235 3.44 -27.36 -8.97
CA ARG A 235 2.97 -26.26 -9.81
C ARG A 235 1.51 -25.88 -9.61
N ASN A 236 0.68 -26.83 -9.20
CA ASN A 236 -0.76 -26.62 -9.09
C ASN A 236 -1.09 -25.78 -7.83
N PRO A 237 -1.62 -24.55 -7.99
CA PRO A 237 -1.96 -23.69 -6.85
C PRO A 237 -3.01 -24.31 -5.93
N GLN A 238 -3.83 -25.26 -6.43
CA GLN A 238 -4.87 -25.92 -5.66
C GLN A 238 -4.34 -26.79 -4.50
N LYS A 239 -3.04 -27.07 -4.50
CA LYS A 239 -2.39 -27.87 -3.45
C LYS A 239 -1.99 -27.07 -2.21
N TYR A 240 -2.17 -25.76 -2.20
CA TYR A 240 -1.77 -24.90 -1.09
C TYR A 240 -2.97 -24.21 -0.47
N ALA A 241 -3.21 -24.45 0.81
CA ALA A 241 -4.35 -23.89 1.53
C ALA A 241 -4.41 -22.35 1.42
N TYR A 242 -3.25 -21.68 1.52
CA TYR A 242 -3.13 -20.22 1.42
C TYR A 242 -3.36 -19.64 0.02
N LEU A 243 -3.54 -20.45 -1.02
CA LEU A 243 -3.81 -19.97 -2.39
C LEU A 243 -5.24 -20.23 -2.87
N ILE A 244 -6.02 -21.04 -2.14
CA ILE A 244 -7.35 -21.50 -2.57
C ILE A 244 -8.52 -20.91 -1.79
N GLN A 245 -8.29 -20.20 -0.69
CA GLN A 245 -9.36 -19.65 0.14
C GLN A 245 -10.25 -18.69 -0.64
N GLY A 246 -9.64 -17.82 -1.47
CA GLY A 246 -10.38 -16.93 -2.36
C GLY A 246 -10.99 -17.60 -3.60
N ARG A 247 -10.77 -18.91 -3.82
CA ARG A 247 -11.25 -19.69 -4.98
C ARG A 247 -10.90 -19.07 -6.35
N CYS A 248 -9.82 -18.29 -6.42
CA CYS A 248 -9.39 -17.59 -7.62
C CYS A 248 -7.89 -17.80 -7.83
N ALA A 249 -7.51 -18.75 -8.68
CA ALA A 249 -6.08 -18.98 -8.99
C ALA A 249 -5.62 -18.23 -10.25
N LYS A 250 -6.52 -18.04 -11.23
CA LYS A 250 -6.23 -17.41 -12.52
C LYS A 250 -7.00 -16.10 -12.68
N VAL A 251 -6.34 -15.12 -13.29
CA VAL A 251 -6.90 -13.80 -13.62
C VAL A 251 -6.65 -13.56 -15.11
N PHE A 252 -7.69 -13.19 -15.86
CA PHE A 252 -7.59 -13.06 -17.32
C PHE A 252 -6.64 -11.93 -17.75
N SER A 253 -6.61 -10.84 -16.99
CA SER A 253 -5.78 -9.65 -17.25
C SER A 253 -4.31 -9.81 -16.86
N ILE A 254 -3.92 -10.90 -16.20
CA ILE A 254 -2.57 -11.10 -15.64
C ILE A 254 -1.91 -12.34 -16.23
N ASN A 255 -0.63 -12.22 -16.61
CA ASN A 255 0.18 -13.35 -17.07
C ASN A 255 1.33 -13.59 -16.09
N ASP A 256 1.04 -14.38 -15.05
CA ASP A 256 1.98 -14.65 -13.95
C ASP A 256 3.34 -15.22 -14.44
N LYS A 257 3.36 -15.94 -15.57
CA LYS A 257 4.59 -16.48 -16.18
C LYS A 257 5.46 -15.40 -16.83
N ASN A 258 4.85 -14.42 -17.48
CA ASN A 258 5.58 -13.28 -18.04
C ASN A 258 6.04 -12.34 -16.92
N ASP A 259 5.18 -12.08 -15.94
CA ASP A 259 5.51 -11.23 -14.80
C ASP A 259 6.66 -11.82 -13.99
N TRP A 260 6.71 -13.14 -13.82
CA TRP A 260 7.87 -13.83 -13.24
C TRP A 260 9.19 -13.51 -13.95
N LYS A 261 9.19 -13.48 -15.30
CA LYS A 261 10.40 -13.13 -16.06
C LYS A 261 10.83 -11.68 -15.80
N ILE A 262 9.86 -10.77 -15.69
CA ILE A 262 10.11 -9.35 -15.38
C ILE A 262 10.73 -9.23 -13.98
N VAL A 263 10.16 -9.91 -12.98
CA VAL A 263 10.66 -9.93 -11.60
C VAL A 263 12.07 -10.53 -11.53
N ARG A 264 12.32 -11.67 -12.21
CA ARG A 264 13.66 -12.28 -12.29
C ARG A 264 14.69 -11.36 -12.94
N LYS A 265 14.31 -10.66 -14.01
CA LYS A 265 15.18 -9.66 -14.64
C LYS A 265 15.44 -8.48 -13.71
N ALA A 266 14.44 -8.02 -12.97
CA ALA A 266 14.58 -6.91 -12.03
C ALA A 266 15.58 -7.21 -10.90
N PHE A 267 15.58 -8.43 -10.34
CA PHE A 267 16.56 -8.83 -9.31
C PHE A 267 18.01 -8.67 -9.78
N SER A 268 18.30 -8.98 -11.05
CA SER A 268 19.65 -8.84 -11.61
C SER A 268 20.16 -7.39 -11.69
N ILE A 269 19.26 -6.40 -11.64
CA ILE A 269 19.59 -4.98 -11.78
C ILE A 269 19.62 -4.27 -10.41
N ILE A 270 18.86 -4.77 -9.43
CA ILE A 270 18.77 -4.19 -8.07
C ILE A 270 19.78 -4.84 -7.10
N ASP A 271 20.92 -5.31 -7.62
CA ASP A 271 22.03 -5.90 -6.84
C ASP A 271 21.63 -7.05 -5.89
N PHE A 272 20.65 -7.89 -6.26
CA PHE A 272 20.39 -9.12 -5.54
C PHE A 272 21.39 -10.20 -5.95
N SER A 273 22.07 -10.80 -4.96
CA SER A 273 22.93 -11.96 -5.23
C SER A 273 22.10 -13.22 -5.44
N GLU A 274 22.63 -14.22 -6.14
CA GLU A 274 21.96 -15.52 -6.29
C GLU A 274 21.61 -16.15 -4.92
N ARG A 275 22.46 -15.96 -3.90
CA ARG A 275 22.17 -16.42 -2.53
C ARG A 275 20.99 -15.68 -1.90
N ASP A 276 20.87 -14.37 -2.14
CA ASP A 276 19.72 -13.59 -1.67
C ASP A 276 18.43 -14.14 -2.32
N ILE A 277 18.47 -14.42 -3.62
CA ILE A 277 17.33 -14.95 -4.39
C ILE A 277 16.95 -16.36 -3.91
N GLU A 278 17.92 -17.25 -3.70
CA GLU A 278 17.71 -18.58 -3.14
C GLU A 278 17.05 -18.53 -1.76
N HIS A 279 17.59 -17.71 -0.86
CA HIS A 279 17.02 -17.54 0.48
C HIS A 279 15.62 -16.94 0.44
N LEU A 280 15.38 -15.96 -0.44
CA LEU A 280 14.09 -15.29 -0.58
C LEU A 280 13.01 -16.27 -1.08
N PHE A 281 13.30 -17.04 -2.13
CA PHE A 281 12.35 -18.03 -2.63
C PHE A 281 12.18 -19.21 -1.67
N GLY A 282 13.22 -19.58 -0.92
CA GLY A 282 13.10 -20.54 0.18
C GLY A 282 12.10 -20.06 1.24
N ILE A 283 12.07 -18.77 1.56
CA ILE A 283 11.08 -18.18 2.47
C ILE A 283 9.68 -18.21 1.86
N VAL A 284 9.52 -17.77 0.60
CA VAL A 284 8.21 -17.79 -0.10
C VAL A 284 7.63 -19.19 -0.15
N ALA A 285 8.44 -20.20 -0.46
CA ALA A 285 8.02 -21.60 -0.44
C ALA A 285 7.68 -22.08 0.98
N SER A 286 8.46 -21.69 2.00
CA SER A 286 8.19 -22.04 3.39
C SER A 286 6.83 -21.52 3.85
N VAL A 287 6.43 -20.32 3.45
CA VAL A 287 5.09 -19.76 3.74
C VAL A 287 3.98 -20.63 3.15
N LEU A 288 4.13 -21.12 1.91
CA LEU A 288 3.18 -22.04 1.30
C LEU A 288 3.12 -23.39 2.04
N HIS A 289 4.27 -23.93 2.46
CA HIS A 289 4.33 -25.16 3.24
C HIS A 289 3.69 -25.01 4.62
N PHE A 290 3.85 -23.86 5.29
CA PHE A 290 3.19 -23.58 6.56
C PHE A 290 1.68 -23.76 6.42
N GLY A 291 1.05 -23.20 5.38
CA GLY A 291 -0.40 -23.30 5.19
C GLY A 291 -0.94 -24.72 5.04
N ASN A 292 -0.08 -25.67 4.65
CA ASN A 292 -0.46 -27.08 4.49
C ASN A 292 -0.24 -27.92 5.74
N ILE A 293 0.32 -27.37 6.82
CA ILE A 293 0.41 -28.06 8.11
C ILE A 293 -1.00 -28.25 8.66
N GLN A 294 -1.31 -29.50 9.03
CA GLN A 294 -2.55 -29.91 9.67
C GLN A 294 -2.25 -30.42 11.08
N PHE A 295 -3.11 -30.04 12.02
CA PHE A 295 -3.04 -30.46 13.41
C PHE A 295 -4.20 -31.41 13.73
N GLU A 296 -3.94 -32.38 14.60
CA GLU A 296 -4.92 -33.31 15.17
C GLU A 296 -4.84 -33.23 16.69
N GLU A 297 -5.90 -33.65 17.39
CA GLU A 297 -5.90 -33.73 18.86
C GLU A 297 -5.31 -35.07 19.32
N ASP A 298 -4.43 -35.02 20.30
CA ASP A 298 -3.99 -36.21 21.03
C ASP A 298 -5.02 -36.65 22.09
N SER A 299 -4.74 -37.73 22.82
CA SER A 299 -5.63 -38.26 23.86
C SER A 299 -5.87 -37.31 25.03
N ASN A 300 -5.08 -36.24 25.16
CA ASN A 300 -5.15 -35.25 26.22
C ASN A 300 -5.71 -33.90 25.71
N GLY A 301 -6.14 -33.83 24.44
CA GLY A 301 -6.65 -32.60 23.80
C GLY A 301 -5.57 -31.62 23.33
N HIS A 302 -4.31 -32.06 23.26
CA HIS A 302 -3.20 -31.25 22.75
C HIS A 302 -3.02 -31.41 21.24
N ALA A 303 -2.52 -30.36 20.58
CA ALA A 303 -2.24 -30.38 19.16
C ALA A 303 -0.99 -31.21 18.83
N ILE A 304 -1.15 -32.14 17.89
CA ILE A 304 -0.06 -32.88 17.25
C ILE A 304 -0.09 -32.66 15.74
N ILE A 305 1.08 -32.70 15.09
CA ILE A 305 1.17 -32.54 13.64
C ILE A 305 0.84 -33.87 12.95
N ARG A 306 -0.15 -33.86 12.06
CA ARG A 306 -0.63 -35.05 11.34
C ARG A 306 0.40 -35.64 10.38
N ASP A 307 1.02 -34.78 9.57
CA ASP A 307 2.01 -35.17 8.56
C ASP A 307 3.28 -34.34 8.69
N GLY A 308 4.41 -35.03 8.85
CA GLY A 308 5.74 -34.43 8.99
C GLY A 308 6.34 -33.93 7.67
N THR A 309 5.70 -34.15 6.52
CA THR A 309 6.29 -33.81 5.20
C THR A 309 6.48 -32.31 5.03
N GLN A 310 5.47 -31.49 5.36
CA GLN A 310 5.54 -30.04 5.18
C GLN A 310 6.59 -29.39 6.10
N ILE A 311 6.64 -29.83 7.35
CA ILE A 311 7.59 -29.28 8.33
C ILE A 311 9.05 -29.64 8.03
N LYS A 312 9.31 -30.79 7.39
CA LYS A 312 10.65 -31.14 6.88
C LYS A 312 11.12 -30.18 5.79
N TRP A 313 10.23 -29.78 4.87
CA TRP A 313 10.55 -28.77 3.86
C TRP A 313 10.86 -27.42 4.49
N ILE A 314 10.03 -26.95 5.43
CA ILE A 314 10.25 -25.69 6.14
C ILE A 314 11.59 -25.72 6.90
N SER A 315 11.88 -26.80 7.61
CA SER A 315 13.14 -27.00 8.33
C SER A 315 14.34 -26.92 7.38
N LYS A 316 14.26 -27.53 6.19
CA LYS A 316 15.31 -27.47 5.16
C LYS A 316 15.49 -26.05 4.60
N LEU A 317 14.40 -25.38 4.21
CA LEU A 317 14.43 -24.10 3.50
C LEU A 317 14.79 -22.92 4.41
N LEU A 318 14.28 -22.91 5.64
CA LEU A 318 14.65 -21.92 6.66
C LEU A 318 15.92 -22.33 7.41
N GLY A 319 16.40 -23.57 7.26
CA GLY A 319 17.57 -24.07 7.96
C GLY A 319 17.41 -24.04 9.48
N VAL A 320 16.22 -24.39 9.99
CA VAL A 320 15.89 -24.49 11.43
C VAL A 320 15.82 -25.95 11.86
N HIS A 321 16.04 -26.23 13.15
CA HIS A 321 16.00 -27.60 13.64
C HIS A 321 14.56 -28.16 13.66
N LEU A 322 14.35 -29.33 13.04
CA LEU A 322 13.03 -29.91 12.83
C LEU A 322 12.24 -30.12 14.14
N SER A 323 12.86 -30.72 15.16
CA SER A 323 12.17 -31.02 16.43
C SER A 323 11.79 -29.75 17.19
N ILE A 324 12.64 -28.72 17.14
CA ILE A 324 12.41 -27.45 17.86
C ILE A 324 11.29 -26.67 17.17
N LEU A 325 11.24 -26.67 15.83
CA LEU A 325 10.14 -26.08 15.09
C LEU A 325 8.80 -26.79 15.38
N GLN A 326 8.81 -28.12 15.44
CA GLN A 326 7.61 -28.90 15.76
C GLN A 326 7.08 -28.59 17.16
N GLU A 327 7.96 -28.56 18.16
CA GLU A 327 7.62 -28.20 19.52
C GLU A 327 7.10 -26.76 19.59
N ALA A 328 7.75 -25.83 18.89
CA ALA A 328 7.36 -24.42 18.91
C ALA A 328 5.98 -24.14 18.29
N LEU A 329 5.52 -24.98 17.35
CA LEU A 329 4.18 -24.88 16.75
C LEU A 329 3.08 -25.54 17.62
N THR A 330 3.45 -26.45 18.51
CA THR A 330 2.50 -27.24 19.32
C THR A 330 2.50 -26.85 20.80
N HIS A 331 3.48 -26.05 21.23
CA HIS A 331 3.64 -25.57 22.60
C HIS A 331 3.84 -24.06 22.60
N ARG A 332 3.60 -23.43 23.74
CA ARG A 332 3.98 -22.04 24.03
C ARG A 332 4.85 -22.00 25.28
N LYS A 333 5.85 -21.12 25.26
CA LYS A 333 6.72 -20.87 26.41
C LYS A 333 6.10 -19.77 27.28
N ILE A 334 5.87 -20.07 28.55
CA ILE A 334 5.30 -19.14 29.55
C ILE A 334 6.38 -18.87 30.60
N GLU A 335 6.70 -17.58 30.81
CA GLU A 335 7.60 -17.17 31.89
C GLU A 335 6.78 -16.85 33.14
N ALA A 336 7.03 -17.59 34.22
CA ALA A 336 6.39 -17.38 35.51
C ALA A 336 7.43 -17.06 36.58
N ARG A 337 7.62 -15.76 36.87
CA ARG A 337 8.44 -15.15 37.95
C ARG A 337 9.93 -15.50 38.00
N SER A 338 10.37 -16.70 37.60
CA SER A 338 11.76 -17.16 37.47
C SER A 338 11.90 -18.48 36.68
N GLU A 339 10.80 -19.19 36.41
CA GLU A 339 10.80 -20.47 35.68
C GLU A 339 10.18 -20.32 34.29
N GLU A 340 10.80 -20.97 33.30
CA GLU A 340 10.26 -21.09 31.96
C GLU A 340 9.52 -22.43 31.85
N VAL A 341 8.20 -22.39 31.65
CA VAL A 341 7.37 -23.60 31.49
C VAL A 341 6.84 -23.66 30.06
N LEU A 342 6.97 -24.84 29.44
CA LEU A 342 6.35 -25.13 28.15
C LEU A 342 4.95 -25.68 28.38
N SER A 343 3.95 -25.02 27.81
CA SER A 343 2.55 -25.40 27.88
C SER A 343 2.10 -25.85 26.49
N PRO A 344 1.48 -27.04 26.36
CA PRO A 344 0.93 -27.49 25.08
C PRO A 344 -0.22 -26.59 24.63
N LEU A 345 -0.39 -26.49 23.32
CA LEU A 345 -1.50 -25.78 22.66
C LEU A 345 -2.60 -26.78 22.29
N ASN A 346 -3.84 -26.31 22.21
CA ASN A 346 -4.91 -27.03 21.54
C ASN A 346 -4.83 -26.81 20.01
N VAL A 347 -5.65 -27.52 19.24
CA VAL A 347 -5.61 -27.47 17.77
C VAL A 347 -5.87 -26.07 17.22
N ASP A 348 -6.86 -25.36 17.76
CA ASP A 348 -7.19 -24.00 17.31
C ASP A 348 -6.02 -23.03 17.52
N LEU A 349 -5.41 -23.05 18.71
CA LEU A 349 -4.25 -22.21 19.01
C LEU A 349 -3.01 -22.59 18.17
N ALA A 350 -2.84 -23.87 17.83
CA ALA A 350 -1.77 -24.30 16.94
C ALA A 350 -1.96 -23.78 15.50
N PHE A 351 -3.20 -23.74 15.00
CA PHE A 351 -3.52 -23.07 13.73
C PHE A 351 -3.24 -21.56 13.79
N CYS A 352 -3.67 -20.88 14.86
CA CYS A 352 -3.35 -19.47 15.07
C CYS A 352 -1.83 -19.23 15.11
N ALA A 353 -1.06 -20.09 15.80
CA ALA A 353 0.39 -20.00 15.89
C ALA A 353 1.07 -20.16 14.52
N ARG A 354 0.64 -21.16 13.73
CA ARG A 354 1.10 -21.38 12.35
C ARG A 354 0.85 -20.14 11.48
N ASP A 355 -0.34 -19.57 11.55
CA ASP A 355 -0.74 -18.42 10.75
C ASP A 355 0.02 -17.16 11.19
N ALA A 356 0.21 -16.95 12.49
CA ALA A 356 1.02 -15.87 13.03
C ALA A 356 2.47 -15.92 12.54
N VAL A 357 3.08 -17.12 12.50
CA VAL A 357 4.44 -17.31 11.95
C VAL A 357 4.49 -16.98 10.47
N ALA A 358 3.54 -17.48 9.68
CA ALA A 358 3.49 -17.21 8.24
C ALA A 358 3.36 -15.70 7.94
N LYS A 359 2.45 -15.02 8.65
CA LYS A 359 2.27 -13.55 8.59
C LYS A 359 3.55 -12.80 8.96
N ALA A 360 4.19 -13.19 10.07
CA ALA A 360 5.40 -12.54 10.58
C ALA A 360 6.59 -12.72 9.63
N ILE A 361 6.83 -13.94 9.15
CA ILE A 361 7.90 -14.24 8.19
C ILE A 361 7.73 -13.42 6.92
N TYR A 362 6.53 -13.44 6.32
CA TYR A 362 6.27 -12.71 5.07
C TYR A 362 6.40 -11.19 5.27
N GLY A 363 5.78 -10.65 6.32
CA GLY A 363 5.81 -9.22 6.63
C GLY A 363 7.24 -8.70 6.83
N ARG A 364 8.07 -9.41 7.61
CA ARG A 364 9.47 -9.00 7.82
C ARG A 364 10.33 -9.20 6.57
N THR A 365 10.06 -10.23 5.77
CA THR A 365 10.73 -10.43 4.48
C THR A 365 10.43 -9.29 3.52
N PHE A 366 9.19 -8.79 3.51
CA PHE A 366 8.82 -7.61 2.72
C PHE A 366 9.58 -6.36 3.19
N THR A 367 9.67 -6.12 4.50
CA THR A 367 10.49 -5.02 5.05
C THR A 367 11.96 -5.16 4.67
N TRP A 368 12.53 -6.37 4.77
CA TRP A 368 13.90 -6.64 4.35
C TRP A 368 14.10 -6.39 2.85
N LEU A 369 13.14 -6.79 2.02
CA LEU A 369 13.16 -6.56 0.57
C LEU A 369 13.25 -5.06 0.26
N VAL A 370 12.41 -4.24 0.91
CA VAL A 370 12.44 -2.78 0.78
C VAL A 370 13.79 -2.21 1.22
N ASN A 371 14.33 -2.67 2.36
CA ASN A 371 15.63 -2.23 2.86
C ASN A 371 16.80 -2.62 1.93
N LYS A 372 16.73 -3.81 1.31
CA LYS A 372 17.72 -4.27 0.33
C LYS A 372 17.68 -3.40 -0.93
N ILE A 373 16.50 -3.07 -1.43
CA ILE A 373 16.30 -2.14 -2.55
C ILE A 373 16.87 -0.76 -2.18
N ASN A 374 16.56 -0.25 -0.98
CA ASN A 374 17.10 1.02 -0.49
C ASN A 374 18.63 1.01 -0.43
N GLY A 375 19.26 -0.10 -0.06
CA GLY A 375 20.71 -0.26 -0.10
C GLY A 375 21.30 -0.11 -1.51
N SER A 376 20.59 -0.55 -2.55
CA SER A 376 21.00 -0.40 -3.96
C SER A 376 20.72 1.01 -4.52
N LEU A 377 19.70 1.69 -4.01
CA LEU A 377 19.32 3.06 -4.38
C LEU A 377 20.09 4.15 -3.61
N ALA A 378 20.71 3.78 -2.48
CA ALA A 378 21.39 4.72 -1.61
C ALA A 378 22.57 5.39 -2.32
N ASN A 379 22.51 6.71 -2.42
CA ASN A 379 23.63 7.50 -2.90
C ASN A 379 24.73 7.57 -1.84
N LYS A 380 25.98 7.30 -2.24
CA LYS A 380 27.17 7.31 -1.38
C LYS A 380 27.77 8.71 -1.16
N ASP A 381 27.36 9.69 -1.96
CA ASP A 381 27.81 11.07 -1.79
C ASP A 381 27.12 11.73 -0.59
N SER A 382 27.89 12.51 0.18
CA SER A 382 27.46 13.23 1.39
C SER A 382 26.99 14.67 1.10
N THR A 383 27.09 15.12 -0.14
CA THR A 383 26.64 16.45 -0.56
C THR A 383 25.14 16.67 -0.28
N ARG A 384 24.77 17.94 -0.07
CA ARG A 384 23.37 18.33 0.10
C ARG A 384 22.60 18.05 -1.19
N LYS A 385 21.42 17.45 -1.03
CA LYS A 385 20.53 17.03 -2.12
C LYS A 385 19.15 17.64 -1.91
N THR A 386 18.45 17.86 -3.00
CA THR A 386 17.00 18.12 -3.00
C THR A 386 16.27 16.83 -3.33
N VAL A 387 14.99 16.77 -2.97
CA VAL A 387 14.19 15.55 -3.09
C VAL A 387 12.83 15.86 -3.69
N ILE A 388 12.39 14.98 -4.61
CA ILE A 388 10.97 14.89 -5.01
C ILE A 388 10.43 13.57 -4.48
N GLY A 389 9.50 13.66 -3.54
CA GLY A 389 8.75 12.53 -3.00
C GLY A 389 7.58 12.16 -3.89
N LEU A 390 7.33 10.87 -4.09
CA LEU A 390 6.11 10.35 -4.71
C LEU A 390 5.36 9.51 -3.69
N LEU A 391 4.15 9.93 -3.31
CA LEU A 391 3.30 9.17 -2.42
C LEU A 391 2.23 8.41 -3.22
N ASP A 392 2.39 7.09 -3.29
CA ASP A 392 1.42 6.14 -3.85
C ASP A 392 0.88 5.26 -2.72
N ILE A 393 -0.25 5.67 -2.15
CA ILE A 393 -0.92 4.95 -1.07
C ILE A 393 -2.16 4.21 -1.60
N TYR A 394 -2.60 3.19 -0.88
CA TYR A 394 -3.90 2.55 -1.14
C TYR A 394 -5.05 3.57 -1.04
N GLY A 395 -6.08 3.38 -1.86
CA GLY A 395 -7.24 4.26 -1.84
C GLY A 395 -8.17 3.98 -0.67
N PHE A 396 -9.14 4.86 -0.44
CA PHE A 396 -10.25 4.61 0.48
C PHE A 396 -11.02 3.33 0.05
N GLU A 397 -11.39 2.48 1.02
CA GLU A 397 -12.05 1.19 0.78
C GLU A 397 -13.36 1.06 1.56
N VAL A 398 -14.42 0.65 0.86
CA VAL A 398 -15.72 0.32 1.45
C VAL A 398 -16.20 -0.99 0.84
N LEU A 399 -15.95 -2.11 1.51
CA LEU A 399 -16.33 -3.45 1.08
C LEU A 399 -17.64 -3.91 1.76
N ASP A 400 -18.19 -5.03 1.30
CA ASP A 400 -19.34 -5.68 1.95
C ASP A 400 -19.04 -6.09 3.40
N THR A 401 -17.78 -6.41 3.69
CA THR A 401 -17.29 -6.68 5.04
C THR A 401 -15.95 -5.98 5.22
N ASN A 402 -15.93 -4.94 6.06
CA ASN A 402 -14.71 -4.20 6.39
C ASN A 402 -14.17 -4.69 7.72
N SER A 403 -12.86 -4.89 7.79
CA SER A 403 -12.16 -5.40 8.97
C SER A 403 -11.08 -4.39 9.43
N PHE A 404 -10.26 -4.78 10.40
CA PHE A 404 -9.13 -4.02 10.92
C PHE A 404 -8.23 -3.42 9.81
N GLU A 405 -8.01 -4.16 8.73
CA GLU A 405 -7.20 -3.72 7.59
C GLU A 405 -7.81 -2.49 6.89
N GLN A 406 -9.10 -2.54 6.56
CA GLN A 406 -9.83 -1.41 5.99
C GLN A 406 -9.88 -0.23 6.98
N PHE A 407 -10.01 -0.51 8.27
CA PHE A 407 -9.97 0.54 9.30
C PHE A 407 -8.65 1.32 9.28
N CYS A 408 -7.51 0.62 9.23
CA CYS A 408 -6.20 1.26 9.09
C CYS A 408 -6.06 2.01 7.74
N ILE A 409 -6.53 1.42 6.64
CA ILE A 409 -6.49 2.03 5.31
C ILE A 409 -7.27 3.35 5.27
N ASN A 410 -8.49 3.34 5.80
CA ASN A 410 -9.38 4.51 5.80
C ASN A 410 -8.88 5.59 6.77
N TYR A 411 -8.33 5.19 7.93
CA TYR A 411 -7.66 6.12 8.85
C TYR A 411 -6.47 6.85 8.19
N CYS A 412 -5.63 6.15 7.43
CA CYS A 412 -4.55 6.78 6.65
C CYS A 412 -5.08 7.81 5.65
N ASN A 413 -6.16 7.45 4.94
CA ASN A 413 -6.79 8.36 3.98
C ASN A 413 -7.41 9.59 4.67
N GLU A 414 -7.99 9.45 5.87
CA GLU A 414 -8.45 10.59 6.68
C GLU A 414 -7.30 11.54 7.04
N LYS A 415 -6.16 11.01 7.49
CA LYS A 415 -4.97 11.81 7.84
C LYS A 415 -4.41 12.56 6.63
N LEU A 416 -4.34 11.91 5.47
CA LEU A 416 -3.85 12.53 4.24
C LEU A 416 -4.84 13.53 3.65
N GLN A 417 -6.15 13.29 3.81
CA GLN A 417 -7.17 14.27 3.44
C GLN A 417 -7.10 15.51 4.35
N GLN A 418 -6.89 15.33 5.65
CA GLN A 418 -6.67 16.44 6.57
C GLN A 418 -5.41 17.24 6.19
N LEU A 419 -4.33 16.57 5.84
CA LEU A 419 -3.09 17.21 5.36
C LEU A 419 -3.33 18.04 4.10
N LEU A 420 -4.06 17.49 3.13
CA LEU A 420 -4.43 18.20 1.89
C LEU A 420 -5.20 19.47 2.21
N ILE A 421 -6.26 19.37 3.04
CA ILE A 421 -7.09 20.51 3.43
C ILE A 421 -6.24 21.58 4.13
N GLU A 422 -5.37 21.17 5.06
CA GLU A 422 -4.50 22.08 5.80
C GLU A 422 -3.50 22.79 4.88
N MET A 423 -2.82 22.05 4.00
CA MET A 423 -1.80 22.65 3.11
C MET A 423 -2.41 23.50 2.00
N THR A 424 -3.57 23.13 1.45
CA THR A 424 -4.22 23.92 0.39
C THR A 424 -4.93 25.14 0.95
N LEU A 425 -5.85 24.99 1.90
CA LEU A 425 -6.66 26.12 2.36
C LEU A 425 -5.86 27.13 3.17
N LYS A 426 -4.90 26.67 3.98
CA LYS A 426 -4.11 27.58 4.82
C LYS A 426 -3.13 28.39 3.98
N ALA A 427 -2.48 27.78 3.00
CA ALA A 427 -1.57 28.48 2.09
C ALA A 427 -2.32 29.57 1.30
N GLU A 428 -3.50 29.26 0.78
CA GLU A 428 -4.35 30.24 0.09
C GLU A 428 -4.78 31.38 1.03
N GLN A 429 -5.19 31.09 2.26
CA GLN A 429 -5.54 32.13 3.24
C GLN A 429 -4.35 33.06 3.55
N GLU A 430 -3.15 32.49 3.71
CA GLU A 430 -1.93 33.24 3.95
C GLU A 430 -1.56 34.12 2.74
N GLU A 431 -1.76 33.64 1.51
CA GLU A 431 -1.52 34.42 0.29
C GLU A 431 -2.48 35.60 0.14
N TYR A 432 -3.78 35.41 0.42
CA TYR A 432 -4.76 36.50 0.40
C TYR A 432 -4.43 37.59 1.43
N GLU A 433 -4.03 37.19 2.63
CA GLU A 433 -3.61 38.12 3.69
C GLU A 433 -2.34 38.89 3.27
N LEU A 434 -1.37 38.21 2.64
CA LEU A 434 -0.14 38.84 2.14
C LEU A 434 -0.40 39.86 1.03
N GLU A 435 -1.34 39.56 0.12
CA GLU A 435 -1.76 40.47 -0.96
C GLU A 435 -2.73 41.56 -0.49
N GLY A 436 -3.16 41.52 0.79
CA GLY A 436 -4.11 42.48 1.36
C GLY A 436 -5.52 42.35 0.79
N ILE A 437 -5.90 41.16 0.34
CA ILE A 437 -7.21 40.83 -0.23
C ILE A 437 -8.10 40.26 0.88
N GLU A 438 -9.35 40.74 0.94
CA GLU A 438 -10.33 40.23 1.90
C GLU A 438 -10.66 38.76 1.61
N TRP A 439 -10.45 37.90 2.61
CA TRP A 439 -10.78 36.47 2.52
C TRP A 439 -12.21 36.21 2.99
N GLU A 440 -13.05 35.65 2.12
CA GLU A 440 -14.36 35.14 2.51
C GLU A 440 -14.23 33.69 3.03
N PRO A 441 -14.64 33.39 4.28
CA PRO A 441 -14.51 32.05 4.84
C PRO A 441 -15.34 31.01 4.08
N ILE A 442 -14.65 30.09 3.38
CA ILE A 442 -15.28 28.96 2.71
C ILE A 442 -15.58 27.86 3.75
N PRO A 443 -16.84 27.40 3.87
CA PRO A 443 -17.16 26.28 4.75
C PRO A 443 -16.58 24.98 4.19
N TYR A 444 -15.78 24.28 4.98
CA TYR A 444 -15.25 22.97 4.64
C TYR A 444 -15.43 21.99 5.79
N PHE A 445 -15.45 20.70 5.48
CA PHE A 445 -15.51 19.65 6.49
C PHE A 445 -14.12 19.44 7.10
N ASN A 446 -14.00 19.59 8.42
CA ASN A 446 -12.74 19.40 9.12
C ASN A 446 -12.56 17.94 9.54
N ASN A 447 -11.75 17.20 8.78
CA ASN A 447 -11.45 15.78 9.03
C ASN A 447 -10.74 15.53 10.36
N LYS A 448 -10.17 16.56 11.00
CA LYS A 448 -9.50 16.44 12.30
C LYS A 448 -10.37 15.77 13.36
N ILE A 449 -11.69 16.00 13.35
CA ILE A 449 -12.62 15.38 14.30
C ILE A 449 -12.62 13.84 14.19
N ILE A 450 -12.51 13.31 12.96
CA ILE A 450 -12.46 11.88 12.69
C ILE A 450 -11.06 11.33 13.02
N CYS A 451 -10.00 12.07 12.65
CA CYS A 451 -8.63 11.70 13.03
C CYS A 451 -8.48 11.59 14.55
N ASP A 452 -8.98 12.57 15.31
CA ASP A 452 -8.93 12.59 16.77
C ASP A 452 -9.75 11.44 17.36
N LEU A 453 -10.94 11.14 16.83
CA LEU A 453 -11.73 9.96 17.23
C LEU A 453 -10.92 8.66 17.13
N VAL A 454 -10.06 8.52 16.13
CA VAL A 454 -9.25 7.31 15.92
C VAL A 454 -7.98 7.32 16.76
N GLU A 455 -7.21 8.42 16.74
CA GLU A 455 -5.82 8.45 17.20
C GLU A 455 -5.61 9.09 18.57
N GLN A 456 -6.61 9.79 19.12
CA GLN A 456 -6.47 10.57 20.35
C GLN A 456 -5.96 9.70 21.50
N LYS A 457 -4.92 10.18 22.17
CA LYS A 457 -4.30 9.47 23.28
C LYS A 457 -5.31 9.24 24.41
N HIS A 458 -5.39 8.02 24.94
CA HIS A 458 -6.28 7.58 26.03
C HIS A 458 -7.79 7.54 25.71
N LYS A 459 -8.24 8.11 24.59
CA LYS A 459 -9.67 8.20 24.22
C LYS A 459 -10.01 7.65 22.85
N GLY A 460 -9.08 7.68 21.91
CA GLY A 460 -9.31 7.26 20.54
C GLY A 460 -9.42 5.73 20.41
N ILE A 461 -10.03 5.28 19.32
CA ILE A 461 -10.30 3.86 19.03
C ILE A 461 -9.02 3.01 19.16
N ILE A 462 -7.89 3.48 18.63
CA ILE A 462 -6.60 2.76 18.72
C ILE A 462 -6.16 2.59 20.18
N SER A 463 -6.30 3.64 21.00
CA SER A 463 -5.94 3.56 22.42
C SER A 463 -6.84 2.58 23.18
N ILE A 464 -8.12 2.52 22.85
CA ILE A 464 -9.08 1.60 23.46
C ILE A 464 -8.76 0.16 23.05
N LEU A 465 -8.44 -0.06 21.78
CA LEU A 465 -8.06 -1.35 21.25
C LEU A 465 -6.79 -1.88 21.92
N ASP A 466 -5.79 -1.03 22.10
CA ASP A 466 -4.54 -1.37 22.78
C ASP A 466 -4.77 -1.68 24.26
N GLU A 467 -5.63 -0.92 24.95
CA GLU A 467 -5.99 -1.20 26.34
C GLU A 467 -6.67 -2.56 26.49
N GLU A 468 -7.59 -2.93 25.59
CA GLU A 468 -8.26 -4.24 25.62
C GLU A 468 -7.31 -5.38 25.26
N CYS A 469 -6.38 -5.17 24.33
CA CYS A 469 -5.31 -6.13 24.04
C CYS A 469 -4.42 -6.40 25.26
N LEU A 470 -4.27 -5.43 26.17
CA LEU A 470 -3.44 -5.50 27.37
C LEU A 470 -4.18 -5.99 28.62
N ARG A 471 -5.50 -6.12 28.56
CA ARG A 471 -6.34 -6.43 29.72
C ARG A 471 -6.05 -7.85 30.25
N PRO A 472 -5.80 -8.03 31.56
CA PRO A 472 -5.73 -9.35 32.15
C PRO A 472 -7.13 -9.99 32.19
N GLY A 473 -7.29 -11.15 31.54
CA GLY A 473 -8.57 -11.90 31.47
C GLY A 473 -8.92 -12.33 30.04
N GLU A 474 -10.12 -12.87 29.84
CA GLU A 474 -10.68 -13.18 28.51
C GLU A 474 -11.20 -11.89 27.84
N ALA A 475 -10.29 -11.10 27.27
CA ALA A 475 -10.68 -10.01 26.37
C ALA A 475 -11.24 -10.62 25.08
N THR A 476 -12.40 -10.11 24.63
CA THR A 476 -13.07 -10.56 23.41
C THR A 476 -13.38 -9.37 22.52
N ASP A 477 -13.60 -9.61 21.22
CA ASP A 477 -13.97 -8.53 20.30
C ASP A 477 -15.28 -7.82 20.73
N LEU A 478 -16.17 -8.54 21.42
CA LEU A 478 -17.37 -7.97 22.03
C LEU A 478 -17.06 -7.04 23.20
N SER A 479 -16.12 -7.42 24.09
CA SER A 479 -15.72 -6.54 25.21
C SER A 479 -15.05 -5.26 24.71
N PHE A 480 -14.32 -5.36 23.58
CA PHE A 480 -13.81 -4.19 22.87
C PHE A 480 -14.93 -3.27 22.36
N LEU A 481 -15.94 -3.84 21.70
CA LEU A 481 -17.08 -3.07 21.19
C LEU A 481 -17.87 -2.38 22.33
N GLU A 482 -18.11 -3.08 23.44
CA GLU A 482 -18.78 -2.50 24.62
C GLU A 482 -18.01 -1.31 25.18
N LYS A 483 -16.67 -1.39 25.22
CA LYS A 483 -15.83 -0.29 25.70
C LYS A 483 -15.76 0.89 24.73
N LEU A 484 -15.87 0.63 23.42
CA LEU A 484 -16.06 1.69 22.44
C LEU A 484 -17.39 2.43 22.69
N GLU A 485 -18.48 1.70 22.91
CA GLU A 485 -19.78 2.31 23.22
C GLU A 485 -19.72 3.18 24.48
N GLU A 486 -19.01 2.75 25.52
CA GLU A 486 -18.83 3.52 26.76
C GLU A 486 -18.00 4.80 26.56
N LYS A 487 -16.87 4.70 25.83
CA LYS A 487 -15.90 5.80 25.74
C LYS A 487 -16.16 6.78 24.59
N VAL A 488 -16.67 6.31 23.45
CA VAL A 488 -16.86 7.10 22.22
C VAL A 488 -18.30 7.08 21.70
N GLY A 489 -19.25 6.49 22.43
CA GLY A 489 -20.65 6.36 22.01
C GLY A 489 -21.37 7.68 21.72
N ASP A 490 -21.00 8.77 22.40
CA ASP A 490 -21.61 10.09 22.21
C ASP A 490 -21.02 10.87 21.01
N HIS A 491 -20.03 10.31 20.31
CA HIS A 491 -19.34 11.00 19.23
C HIS A 491 -20.16 10.99 17.93
N ALA A 492 -20.37 12.15 17.30
CA ALA A 492 -21.23 12.31 16.12
C ALA A 492 -20.85 11.42 14.91
N HIS A 493 -19.58 11.05 14.80
CA HIS A 493 -19.04 10.21 13.73
C HIS A 493 -18.93 8.71 14.09
N PHE A 494 -19.45 8.29 15.24
CA PHE A 494 -19.40 6.90 15.71
C PHE A 494 -20.80 6.39 16.01
N VAL A 495 -21.15 5.22 15.46
CA VAL A 495 -22.47 4.61 15.67
C VAL A 495 -22.32 3.10 15.85
N THR A 496 -23.01 2.53 16.84
CA THR A 496 -23.20 1.08 16.97
C THR A 496 -24.67 0.73 16.91
N ARG A 497 -25.00 -0.56 16.83
CA ARG A 497 -26.38 -1.05 16.87
C ARG A 497 -27.13 -0.64 18.15
N LYS A 498 -26.45 -0.46 19.29
CA LYS A 498 -27.09 -0.02 20.54
C LYS A 498 -27.45 1.47 20.52
N LEU A 499 -26.63 2.27 19.84
CA LEU A 499 -26.75 3.74 19.79
C LEU A 499 -27.57 4.24 18.59
N ALA A 500 -27.67 3.43 17.54
CA ALA A 500 -28.38 3.77 16.31
C ALA A 500 -29.90 3.94 16.50
N ASP A 501 -30.48 4.86 15.74
CA ASP A 501 -31.92 5.05 15.61
C ASP A 501 -32.60 3.84 14.92
N GLN A 502 -33.94 3.75 15.02
CA GLN A 502 -34.69 2.57 14.56
C GLN A 502 -34.49 2.22 13.08
N ARG A 503 -34.17 3.20 12.21
CA ARG A 503 -33.91 2.96 10.79
C ARG A 503 -32.51 2.39 10.57
N THR A 504 -31.50 3.02 11.14
CA THR A 504 -30.08 2.67 10.93
C THR A 504 -29.70 1.37 11.65
N ARG A 505 -30.39 1.05 12.76
CA ARG A 505 -30.18 -0.15 13.58
C ARG A 505 -30.34 -1.48 12.82
N LYS A 506 -31.12 -1.51 11.72
CA LYS A 506 -31.27 -2.73 10.90
C LYS A 506 -30.09 -2.98 9.95
N SER A 507 -29.24 -1.97 9.75
CA SER A 507 -28.11 -2.01 8.82
C SER A 507 -26.75 -2.26 9.51
N ILE A 508 -26.72 -2.38 10.84
CA ILE A 508 -25.51 -2.59 11.64
C ILE A 508 -25.72 -3.86 12.46
N ASP A 509 -24.80 -4.82 12.40
CA ASP A 509 -24.89 -6.03 13.22
C ASP A 509 -24.41 -5.78 14.66
N TRP A 510 -24.65 -6.74 15.57
CA TRP A 510 -24.25 -6.64 16.99
C TRP A 510 -22.74 -6.65 17.21
N VAL A 511 -21.99 -7.20 16.25
CA VAL A 511 -20.52 -7.26 16.27
C VAL A 511 -19.88 -6.13 15.45
N ASP A 512 -20.70 -5.19 14.95
CA ASP A 512 -20.24 -4.14 14.05
C ASP A 512 -20.30 -2.76 14.71
N PHE A 513 -19.38 -1.89 14.28
CA PHE A 513 -19.45 -0.45 14.53
C PHE A 513 -19.32 0.30 13.21
N ARG A 514 -19.90 1.51 13.15
CA ARG A 514 -19.91 2.36 11.96
C ARG A 514 -19.20 3.67 12.23
N LEU A 515 -18.35 4.06 11.30
CA LEU A 515 -17.70 5.37 11.28
C LEU A 515 -18.21 6.19 10.09
N LEU A 516 -18.48 7.47 10.35
CA LEU A 516 -18.81 8.44 9.31
C LEU A 516 -17.53 9.14 8.86
N HIS A 517 -16.96 8.63 7.78
CA HIS A 517 -15.74 9.15 7.14
C HIS A 517 -16.04 10.31 6.20
N TYR A 518 -15.00 11.01 5.73
CA TYR A 518 -15.13 12.06 4.71
C TYR A 518 -15.73 11.57 3.39
N ALA A 519 -15.49 10.29 3.06
CA ALA A 519 -15.98 9.65 1.85
C ALA A 519 -17.33 8.94 2.05
N GLY A 520 -17.88 8.95 3.27
CA GLY A 520 -19.16 8.34 3.60
C GLY A 520 -19.12 7.36 4.78
N GLU A 521 -20.23 6.65 4.98
CA GLU A 521 -20.39 5.70 6.08
C GLU A 521 -19.68 4.37 5.79
N VAL A 522 -18.90 3.88 6.75
CA VAL A 522 -18.25 2.56 6.66
C VAL A 522 -18.57 1.74 7.89
N THR A 523 -19.07 0.53 7.69
CA THR A 523 -19.38 -0.44 8.77
C THR A 523 -18.24 -1.46 8.87
N TYR A 524 -17.65 -1.57 10.06
CA TYR A 524 -16.54 -2.45 10.37
C TYR A 524 -16.99 -3.57 11.31
N CYS A 525 -16.62 -4.80 10.98
CA CYS A 525 -16.83 -5.97 11.82
C CYS A 525 -15.71 -6.08 12.85
N ALA A 526 -16.04 -5.99 14.14
CA ALA A 526 -15.06 -6.03 15.22
C ALA A 526 -14.39 -7.40 15.38
N VAL A 527 -14.95 -8.46 14.80
CA VAL A 527 -14.41 -9.83 14.92
C VAL A 527 -12.97 -9.89 14.39
N GLY A 528 -12.07 -10.38 15.24
CA GLY A 528 -10.64 -10.50 14.97
C GLY A 528 -9.84 -9.20 15.15
N PHE A 529 -10.43 -8.08 15.58
CA PHE A 529 -9.68 -6.84 15.81
C PHE A 529 -8.59 -7.03 16.87
N LEU A 530 -8.89 -7.69 17.99
CA LEU A 530 -7.92 -7.93 19.05
C LEU A 530 -6.78 -8.84 18.58
N GLU A 531 -7.09 -9.92 17.88
CA GLU A 531 -6.08 -10.84 17.34
C GLU A 531 -5.15 -10.14 16.34
N LYS A 532 -5.74 -9.40 15.40
CA LYS A 532 -5.00 -8.69 14.35
C LYS A 532 -4.14 -7.56 14.89
N ASN A 533 -4.61 -6.84 15.91
CA ASN A 533 -3.84 -5.76 16.54
C ASN A 533 -2.66 -6.27 17.37
N ASN A 534 -2.85 -7.41 18.03
CA ASN A 534 -1.83 -8.02 18.88
C ASN A 534 -0.62 -8.56 18.12
N ASP A 535 -0.79 -9.03 16.87
CA ASP A 535 0.26 -9.63 16.00
C ASP A 535 1.20 -10.57 16.79
N LEU A 536 0.59 -11.39 17.66
CA LEU A 536 1.28 -12.17 18.68
C LEU A 536 2.06 -13.30 18.02
N LEU A 537 3.39 -13.16 18.04
CA LEU A 537 4.32 -14.25 17.76
C LEU A 537 4.92 -14.77 19.07
N TYR A 538 4.64 -16.03 19.41
CA TYR A 538 5.16 -16.64 20.64
C TYR A 538 6.68 -16.64 20.68
N ARG A 539 7.23 -16.52 21.90
CA ARG A 539 8.68 -16.40 22.10
C ARG A 539 9.47 -17.60 21.59
N ASN A 540 8.97 -18.82 21.82
CA ASN A 540 9.60 -20.04 21.28
C ASN A 540 9.69 -20.03 19.75
N LEU A 541 8.66 -19.53 19.06
CA LEU A 541 8.69 -19.37 17.60
C LEU A 541 9.72 -18.32 17.19
N LYS A 542 9.84 -17.20 17.92
CA LYS A 542 10.93 -16.23 17.69
C LYS A 542 12.31 -16.87 17.88
N GLU A 543 12.51 -17.63 18.97
CA GLU A 543 13.77 -18.33 19.25
C GLU A 543 14.16 -19.29 18.11
N VAL A 544 13.19 -20.01 17.53
CA VAL A 544 13.43 -20.86 16.36
C VAL A 544 13.88 -20.04 15.14
N LEU A 545 13.20 -18.93 14.85
CA LEU A 545 13.49 -18.11 13.67
C LEU A 545 14.81 -17.34 13.81
N CYS A 546 15.17 -16.87 15.00
CA CYS A 546 16.48 -16.24 15.27
C CYS A 546 17.66 -17.21 15.02
N ASN A 547 17.46 -18.51 15.22
CA ASN A 547 18.46 -19.56 15.00
C ASN A 547 18.45 -20.13 13.57
N SER A 548 17.71 -19.51 12.65
CA SER A 548 17.66 -19.89 11.24
C SER A 548 19.04 -19.78 10.57
N LYS A 549 19.38 -20.73 9.69
CA LYS A 549 20.57 -20.63 8.82
C LYS A 549 20.32 -19.81 7.55
N ASN A 550 19.07 -19.46 7.25
CA ASN A 550 18.73 -18.58 6.14
C ASN A 550 19.17 -17.15 6.48
N GLY A 551 19.96 -16.53 5.60
CA GLY A 551 20.56 -15.22 5.84
C GLY A 551 19.52 -14.11 6.07
N ILE A 552 18.45 -14.11 5.27
CA ILE A 552 17.38 -13.11 5.35
C ILE A 552 16.64 -13.23 6.69
N MET A 553 16.37 -14.46 7.13
CA MET A 553 15.68 -14.70 8.39
C MET A 553 16.47 -14.19 9.59
N ARG A 554 17.79 -14.34 9.59
CA ARG A 554 18.66 -13.80 10.64
C ARG A 554 18.66 -12.27 10.68
N ASP A 555 18.60 -11.62 9.52
CA ASP A 555 18.51 -10.16 9.44
C ASP A 555 17.13 -9.67 9.91
N CYS A 556 16.09 -10.48 9.67
CA CYS A 556 14.71 -10.17 10.03
C CYS A 556 14.38 -10.44 11.51
N PHE A 557 15.00 -11.43 12.15
CA PHE A 557 14.70 -11.87 13.52
C PHE A 557 15.96 -11.79 14.38
N LEU A 558 16.07 -10.72 15.16
CA LEU A 558 17.26 -10.45 15.98
C LEU A 558 17.14 -11.06 17.38
N LEU A 559 18.24 -11.57 17.92
CA LEU A 559 18.30 -12.09 19.30
C LEU A 559 17.96 -11.03 20.35
N SER A 560 18.20 -9.75 20.06
CA SER A 560 17.84 -8.63 20.95
C SER A 560 16.32 -8.49 21.14
N GLU A 561 15.49 -9.04 20.25
CA GLU A 561 14.05 -9.05 20.42
C GLU A 561 13.56 -10.06 21.47
N LEU A 562 14.45 -10.95 21.93
CA LEU A 562 14.17 -11.90 23.00
C LEU A 562 14.35 -11.27 24.38
N ASP A 563 14.99 -10.10 24.48
CA ASP A 563 15.13 -9.35 25.73
C ASP A 563 13.79 -8.72 26.12
N ASN A 564 13.09 -9.39 27.05
CA ASN A 564 11.74 -9.08 27.57
C ASN A 564 11.60 -7.73 28.33
N ARG A 565 12.49 -6.76 28.13
CA ARG A 565 12.49 -5.49 28.90
C ARG A 565 11.39 -4.53 28.48
N ARG A 566 10.80 -4.66 27.28
CA ARG A 566 9.64 -3.87 26.81
C ARG A 566 8.72 -4.75 25.97
N ARG A 567 7.40 -4.70 26.22
CA ARG A 567 6.41 -5.31 25.33
C ARG A 567 6.43 -4.57 23.98
N PRO A 568 6.34 -5.31 22.85
CA PRO A 568 6.26 -4.69 21.54
C PRO A 568 4.99 -3.86 21.41
N GLU A 569 5.07 -2.77 20.65
CA GLU A 569 3.90 -1.98 20.26
C GLU A 569 2.93 -2.83 19.43
N THR A 570 1.63 -2.57 19.56
CA THR A 570 0.59 -3.21 18.74
C THR A 570 0.65 -2.73 17.29
N VAL A 571 0.02 -3.45 16.37
CA VAL A 571 0.01 -3.08 14.95
C VAL A 571 -0.61 -1.71 14.74
N ALA A 572 -1.73 -1.40 15.39
CA ALA A 572 -2.39 -0.12 15.26
C ALA A 572 -1.51 1.04 15.77
N THR A 573 -0.79 0.86 16.88
CA THR A 573 0.12 1.89 17.39
C THR A 573 1.36 2.06 16.52
N GLN A 574 1.99 0.96 16.06
CA GLN A 574 3.10 1.04 15.11
C GLN A 574 2.69 1.77 13.83
N PHE A 575 1.49 1.47 13.34
CA PHE A 575 0.96 2.09 12.13
C PHE A 575 0.66 3.58 12.34
N LYS A 576 0.01 3.94 13.45
CA LYS A 576 -0.20 5.34 13.84
C LYS A 576 1.12 6.11 13.89
N ASN A 577 2.13 5.58 14.58
CA ASN A 577 3.44 6.20 14.69
C ASN A 577 4.09 6.39 13.30
N SER A 578 4.01 5.36 12.45
CA SER A 578 4.56 5.42 11.08
C SER A 578 3.85 6.47 10.22
N LEU A 579 2.53 6.61 10.35
CA LEU A 579 1.76 7.66 9.67
C LEU A 579 2.11 9.04 10.18
N THR A 580 2.27 9.23 11.49
CA THR A 580 2.71 10.51 12.06
C THR A 580 4.06 10.93 11.46
N SER A 581 5.03 10.02 11.43
CA SER A 581 6.33 10.30 10.79
C SER A 581 6.21 10.62 9.30
N LEU A 582 5.33 9.95 8.57
CA LEU A 582 5.06 10.28 7.17
C LEU A 582 4.50 11.71 7.04
N ILE A 583 3.49 12.07 7.82
CA ILE A 583 2.89 13.41 7.78
C ILE A 583 3.93 14.49 8.10
N GLU A 584 4.83 14.26 9.07
CA GLU A 584 5.93 15.18 9.37
C GLU A 584 6.89 15.35 8.17
N ILE A 585 7.21 14.25 7.46
CA ILE A 585 8.02 14.31 6.25
C ILE A 585 7.32 15.13 5.16
N LEU A 586 6.01 14.94 4.96
CA LEU A 586 5.26 15.65 3.93
C LEU A 586 5.10 17.14 4.25
N MET A 587 4.85 17.50 5.51
CA MET A 587 4.76 18.90 5.96
C MET A 587 6.06 19.69 5.79
N SER A 588 7.21 19.02 5.68
CA SER A 588 8.51 19.64 5.43
C SER A 588 8.82 19.90 3.95
N LYS A 589 7.87 19.62 3.06
CA LYS A 589 8.05 19.62 1.60
C LYS A 589 6.91 20.38 0.92
N GLU A 590 7.22 20.95 -0.23
CA GLU A 590 6.25 21.64 -1.07
C GLU A 590 5.35 20.64 -1.80
N PRO A 591 4.01 20.78 -1.71
CA PRO A 591 3.09 19.79 -2.23
C PRO A 591 2.76 19.98 -3.72
N SER A 592 2.38 18.89 -4.36
CA SER A 592 1.69 18.86 -5.66
C SER A 592 0.70 17.71 -5.65
N TYR A 593 -0.48 17.90 -6.26
CA TYR A 593 -1.60 17.00 -6.04
C TYR A 593 -2.11 16.38 -7.35
N VAL A 594 -2.31 15.07 -7.32
CA VAL A 594 -2.98 14.32 -8.38
C VAL A 594 -4.15 13.53 -7.76
N ARG A 595 -5.37 13.82 -8.21
CA ARG A 595 -6.59 13.12 -7.78
C ARG A 595 -7.06 12.18 -8.88
N CYS A 596 -6.85 10.89 -8.66
CA CYS A 596 -7.31 9.83 -9.55
C CYS A 596 -8.78 9.46 -9.31
N ILE A 597 -9.55 9.35 -10.37
CA ILE A 597 -10.98 9.00 -10.36
C ILE A 597 -11.20 7.71 -11.16
N LYS A 598 -12.02 6.83 -10.60
CA LYS A 598 -12.50 5.63 -11.25
C LYS A 598 -13.78 5.95 -12.03
N PRO A 599 -13.87 5.73 -13.35
CA PRO A 599 -15.07 6.09 -14.12
C PRO A 599 -16.23 5.10 -13.92
N ASN A 600 -15.92 3.82 -13.70
CA ASN A 600 -16.92 2.76 -13.52
C ASN A 600 -16.34 1.54 -12.78
N GLU A 601 -17.21 0.75 -12.16
CA GLU A 601 -16.85 -0.43 -11.38
C GLU A 601 -16.37 -1.63 -12.21
N ASN A 602 -16.80 -1.70 -13.48
CA ASN A 602 -16.59 -2.86 -14.35
C ASN A 602 -15.24 -2.86 -15.08
N LYS A 603 -14.44 -1.79 -14.93
CA LYS A 603 -13.15 -1.60 -15.63
C LYS A 603 -13.32 -1.56 -17.15
N GLU A 604 -14.42 -0.98 -17.62
CA GLU A 604 -14.75 -0.90 -19.03
C GLU A 604 -14.33 0.47 -19.60
N PRO A 605 -13.63 0.51 -20.75
CA PRO A 605 -13.27 1.78 -21.37
C PRO A 605 -14.49 2.51 -21.94
N GLY A 606 -14.52 3.84 -21.78
CA GLY A 606 -15.53 4.71 -22.41
C GLY A 606 -16.92 4.71 -21.76
N LYS A 607 -17.08 4.11 -20.57
CA LYS A 607 -18.31 4.13 -19.79
C LYS A 607 -18.27 5.12 -18.63
#